data_AF-A0AA38MEE4-F1
#
_entry.id   AF-A0AA38MEE4-F1
#
_cell.length_a   1.000
_cell.length_b   1.000
_cell.length_c   1.000
_cell.angle_alpha   90.00
_cell.angle_beta   90.00
_cell.angle_gamma   90.00
#
_symmetry.space_group_name_H-M   'P 1'
#
loop_
_entity.id
_entity.type
_entity.pdbx_description
1 polymer ?
#
loop_
_entity_poly.entity_id
_entity_poly.type
_entity_poly.pdbx_seq_one_letter_code
_entity_poly.pdbx_strand_id
1 'polypeptide(L)'
;MIRTSKKAKKSTKVYKLAVVEVRREYQRQINTMIIDLENRDSDYDLEQMWGCYKGILHKAAESVCGTVTTGGRKKKTHWWNKKTQEAVKKKKDAWKKYHQLGSRKNLGKKWRRTEKVTKNFSMRT
;
A
#
# COMPACT_ATOMS: atom_id res chain seq x y z
N MET A 1 -17.86 -13.34 3.55
CA MET A 1 -17.57 -11.97 3.06
C MET A 1 -16.14 -11.88 2.55
N ILE A 2 -15.94 -11.84 1.23
CA ILE A 2 -14.62 -11.63 0.61
C ILE A 2 -14.35 -10.11 0.63
N ARG A 3 -13.46 -9.64 1.50
CA ARG A 3 -12.98 -8.25 1.46
C ARG A 3 -12.14 -8.06 0.20
N THR A 4 -12.73 -7.48 -0.84
CA THR A 4 -12.00 -7.10 -2.05
C THR A 4 -10.95 -6.04 -1.70
N SER A 5 -9.70 -6.32 -2.03
CA SER A 5 -8.59 -5.39 -1.75
C SER A 5 -8.68 -4.21 -2.72
N LYS A 6 -8.62 -2.97 -2.22
CA LYS A 6 -8.46 -1.78 -3.09
C LYS A 6 -7.19 -1.95 -3.93
N LYS A 7 -7.32 -1.83 -5.25
CA LYS A 7 -6.21 -1.88 -6.21
C LYS A 7 -5.29 -0.66 -5.97
N ALA A 8 -4.00 -0.83 -6.23
CA ALA A 8 -3.04 0.28 -6.17
C ALA A 8 -3.32 1.26 -7.31
N LYS A 9 -3.36 2.56 -7.01
CA LYS A 9 -3.57 3.66 -7.95
C LYS A 9 -2.36 4.59 -7.92
N LYS A 10 -1.80 4.93 -9.07
CA LYS A 10 -0.78 5.97 -9.19
C LYS A 10 -1.44 7.35 -9.22
N SER A 11 -0.84 8.31 -8.54
CA SER A 11 -1.27 9.71 -8.49
C SER A 11 -0.06 10.63 -8.55
N THR A 12 -0.15 11.71 -9.30
CA THR A 12 0.90 12.73 -9.37
C THR A 12 0.93 13.59 -8.11
N LYS A 13 2.12 13.99 -7.66
CA LYS A 13 2.29 14.82 -6.45
C LYS A 13 2.07 16.31 -6.74
N VAL A 14 0.85 16.68 -7.14
CA VAL A 14 0.49 18.03 -7.63
C VAL A 14 0.87 19.14 -6.64
N TYR A 15 0.82 18.86 -5.32
CA TYR A 15 1.22 19.81 -4.28
C TYR A 15 2.64 20.38 -4.45
N LYS A 16 3.53 19.68 -5.17
CA LYS A 16 4.88 20.17 -5.45
C LYS A 16 4.92 21.40 -6.37
N LEU A 17 3.87 21.65 -7.17
CA LEU A 17 3.76 22.85 -8.01
C LEU A 17 3.60 24.15 -7.20
N ALA A 18 3.38 24.04 -5.88
CA ALA A 18 3.47 25.19 -4.97
C ALA A 18 4.90 25.77 -4.92
N VAL A 19 5.92 24.93 -5.14
CA VAL A 19 7.33 25.35 -5.18
C VAL A 19 7.61 26.04 -6.51
N VAL A 20 8.20 27.25 -6.43
CA VAL A 20 8.41 28.12 -7.60
C VAL A 20 9.31 27.47 -8.65
N GLU A 21 10.41 26.86 -8.23
CA GLU A 21 11.37 26.20 -9.15
C GLU A 21 10.71 25.05 -9.91
N VAL A 22 9.95 24.21 -9.19
CA VAL A 22 9.20 23.09 -9.75
C VAL A 22 8.16 23.58 -10.75
N ARG A 23 7.47 24.69 -10.46
CA ARG A 23 6.50 25.30 -11.37
C ARG A 23 7.15 25.83 -12.65
N ARG A 24 8.31 26.49 -12.53
CA ARG A 24 9.07 27.00 -13.68
C ARG A 24 9.52 25.86 -14.59
N GLU A 25 10.05 24.79 -14.00
CA GLU A 25 10.47 23.61 -14.75
C GLU A 25 9.30 22.91 -15.44
N TYR A 26 8.15 22.80 -14.76
CA TYR A 26 6.92 22.28 -15.35
C TYR A 26 6.46 23.10 -16.57
N GLN A 27 6.44 24.43 -16.45
CA GLN A 27 6.07 25.32 -17.56
C GLN A 27 7.06 25.21 -18.73
N ARG A 28 8.37 25.12 -18.43
CA ARG A 28 9.41 24.91 -19.44
C ARG A 28 9.17 23.62 -20.21
N GLN A 29 8.94 22.50 -19.51
CA GLN A 29 8.69 21.20 -20.16
C GLN A 29 7.42 21.18 -21.00
N ILE A 30 6.33 21.80 -20.52
CA ILE A 30 5.10 21.92 -21.33
C ILE A 30 5.39 22.68 -22.62
N ASN A 31 6.01 23.84 -22.53
CA ASN A 31 6.28 24.68 -23.71
C ASN A 31 7.13 23.93 -24.73
N THR A 32 8.19 23.23 -24.29
CA THR A 32 8.99 22.38 -25.18
C THR A 32 8.15 21.31 -25.88
N MET A 33 7.33 20.57 -25.12
CA MET A 33 6.50 19.51 -25.68
C MET A 33 5.39 20.01 -26.62
N ILE A 34 4.86 21.22 -26.38
CA ILE A 34 3.88 21.86 -27.27
C ILE A 34 4.55 22.27 -28.57
N ILE A 35 5.71 22.92 -28.51
CA ILE A 35 6.48 23.28 -29.71
C ILE A 35 6.80 22.02 -30.53
N ASP A 36 7.21 20.94 -29.88
CA ASP A 36 7.46 19.66 -30.53
C ASP A 36 6.21 19.02 -31.14
N LEU A 37 5.02 19.30 -30.59
CA LEU A 37 3.74 18.83 -31.13
C LEU A 37 3.32 19.66 -32.34
N GLU A 38 3.46 20.98 -32.26
CA GLU A 38 3.13 21.91 -33.35
C GLU A 38 4.05 21.71 -34.56
N ASN A 39 5.33 21.37 -34.32
CA ASN A 39 6.29 21.07 -35.38
C ASN A 39 6.08 19.69 -36.02
N ARG A 40 5.19 18.85 -35.49
CA ARG A 40 4.85 17.58 -36.14
C ARG A 40 3.81 17.85 -37.21
N ASP A 41 4.19 17.57 -38.44
CA ASP A 41 3.26 17.55 -39.56
C ASP A 41 2.23 16.43 -39.32
N SER A 42 1.07 16.81 -38.79
CA SER A 42 0.06 15.88 -38.31
C SER A 42 -1.33 16.46 -38.46
N ASP A 43 -2.17 15.74 -39.19
CA ASP A 43 -3.55 16.12 -39.50
C ASP A 43 -4.48 15.67 -38.36
N TYR A 44 -4.23 16.22 -37.16
CA TYR A 44 -5.03 15.89 -35.98
C TYR A 44 -6.39 16.60 -36.05
N ASP A 45 -7.46 15.84 -35.81
CA ASP A 45 -8.74 16.45 -35.48
C ASP A 45 -8.68 17.17 -34.11
N LEU A 46 -9.67 18.03 -33.83
CA LEU A 46 -9.70 18.82 -32.60
C LEU A 46 -9.66 17.97 -31.31
N GLU A 47 -10.34 16.82 -31.30
CA GLU A 47 -10.40 15.94 -30.12
C GLU A 47 -9.07 15.21 -29.90
N GLN A 48 -8.40 14.81 -30.97
CA GLN A 48 -7.08 14.20 -30.95
C GLN A 48 -6.04 15.22 -30.47
N MET A 49 -6.08 16.45 -31.00
CA MET A 49 -5.22 17.53 -30.57
C MET A 49 -5.42 17.83 -29.06
N TRP A 50 -6.67 17.92 -28.62
CA TRP A 50 -6.99 18.06 -27.20
C TRP A 50 -6.48 16.89 -26.34
N GLY A 51 -6.59 15.66 -26.86
CA GLY A 51 -6.02 14.45 -26.27
C GLY A 51 -4.51 14.55 -26.06
N CYS A 52 -3.79 15.02 -27.09
CA CYS A 52 -2.35 15.26 -27.03
C CYS A 52 -1.98 16.31 -25.97
N TYR A 53 -2.68 17.45 -25.93
CA TYR A 53 -2.44 18.49 -24.92
C TYR A 53 -2.64 17.97 -23.50
N LYS A 54 -3.75 17.26 -23.22
CA LYS A 54 -3.97 16.62 -21.93
C LYS A 54 -2.84 15.64 -21.59
N GLY A 55 -2.41 14.85 -22.57
CA GLY A 55 -1.29 13.93 -22.44
C GLY A 55 0.02 14.65 -22.05
N ILE A 56 0.33 15.77 -22.70
CA ILE A 56 1.51 16.60 -22.41
C ILE A 56 1.46 17.12 -20.97
N LEU A 57 0.34 17.70 -20.54
CA LEU A 57 0.17 18.21 -19.17
C LEU A 57 0.40 17.10 -18.13
N HIS A 58 -0.19 15.92 -18.35
CA HIS A 58 0.01 14.77 -17.47
C HIS A 58 1.46 14.29 -17.45
N LYS A 59 2.10 14.13 -18.61
CA LYS A 59 3.49 13.67 -18.72
C LYS A 59 4.47 14.63 -18.05
N ALA A 60 4.35 15.94 -18.33
CA ALA A 60 5.18 16.96 -17.71
C ALA A 60 4.98 16.99 -16.19
N ALA A 61 3.75 16.83 -15.71
CA ALA A 61 3.46 16.83 -14.28
C ALA A 61 4.05 15.59 -13.60
N GLU A 62 3.95 14.41 -14.22
CA GLU A 62 4.55 13.17 -13.72
C GLU A 62 6.08 13.23 -13.70
N SER A 63 6.69 13.80 -14.74
CA SER A 63 8.14 14.01 -14.86
C SER A 63 8.66 14.90 -13.73
N VAL A 64 8.06 16.07 -13.56
CA VAL A 64 8.56 17.12 -12.65
C VAL A 64 8.15 16.85 -11.19
N CYS A 65 6.88 16.52 -10.95
CA CYS A 65 6.39 16.32 -9.59
C CYS A 65 6.66 14.89 -9.07
N GLY A 66 6.84 13.92 -9.98
CA GLY A 66 6.88 12.51 -9.64
C GLY A 66 5.50 11.98 -9.24
N THR A 67 5.43 10.65 -9.06
CA THR A 67 4.20 9.95 -8.70
C THR A 67 4.28 9.34 -7.31
N VAL A 68 3.11 9.09 -6.73
CA VAL A 68 2.91 8.29 -5.52
C VAL A 68 1.93 7.18 -5.85
N THR A 69 2.20 5.98 -5.37
CA THR A 69 1.25 4.87 -5.46
C THR A 69 0.46 4.79 -4.16
N THR A 70 -0.83 5.03 -4.27
CA THR A 70 -1.78 4.98 -3.15
C THR A 70 -2.63 3.73 -3.27
N GLY A 71 -2.82 3.02 -2.15
CA GLY A 71 -3.48 1.73 -2.17
C GLY A 71 -2.54 0.59 -2.55
N GLY A 72 -3.06 -0.63 -2.45
CA GLY A 72 -2.25 -1.84 -2.37
C GLY A 72 -2.18 -2.36 -0.93
N ARG A 73 -2.13 -3.68 -0.78
CA ARG A 73 -1.91 -4.31 0.53
C ARG A 73 -0.52 -3.87 1.01
N LYS A 74 -0.45 -2.94 1.96
CA LYS A 74 0.77 -2.74 2.75
C LYS A 74 1.11 -4.09 3.36
N LYS A 75 2.12 -4.78 2.79
CA LYS A 75 2.66 -5.96 3.44
C LYS A 75 3.35 -5.45 4.70
N LYS A 76 2.62 -5.61 5.80
CA LYS A 76 3.14 -5.83 7.15
C LYS A 76 3.57 -4.53 7.83
N THR A 77 2.69 -4.05 8.71
CA THR A 77 2.99 -3.09 9.78
C THR A 77 4.30 -3.49 10.48
N HIS A 78 5.07 -2.54 11.02
CA HIS A 78 6.40 -2.80 11.60
C HIS A 78 6.44 -3.98 12.59
N TRP A 79 5.39 -4.16 13.38
CA TRP A 79 5.25 -5.26 14.34
C TRP A 79 4.96 -6.65 13.71
N TRP A 80 4.62 -6.72 12.42
CA TRP A 80 4.39 -7.95 11.67
C TRP A 80 5.70 -8.53 11.13
N ASN A 81 6.68 -8.67 12.01
CA ASN A 81 7.98 -9.27 11.72
C ASN A 81 7.90 -10.82 11.73
N LYS A 82 9.04 -11.48 11.47
CA LYS A 82 9.15 -12.95 11.41
C LYS A 82 8.72 -13.61 12.74
N LYS A 83 9.11 -13.02 13.87
CA LYS A 83 8.75 -13.48 15.22
C LYS A 83 7.23 -13.51 15.43
N THR A 84 6.54 -12.44 15.05
CA THR A 84 5.06 -12.37 15.12
C THR A 84 4.40 -13.41 14.21
N GLN A 85 4.93 -13.60 13.00
CA GLN A 85 4.40 -14.58 12.06
C GLN A 85 4.56 -16.02 12.59
N GLU A 86 5.70 -16.34 13.20
CA GLU A 86 5.95 -17.64 13.82
C GLU A 86 5.04 -17.87 15.04
N ALA A 87 4.84 -16.87 15.89
CA ALA A 87 3.92 -16.96 17.03
C ALA A 87 2.47 -17.22 16.57
N VAL A 88 2.00 -16.50 15.54
CA VAL A 88 0.68 -16.71 14.95
C VAL A 88 0.57 -18.11 14.31
N LYS A 89 1.62 -18.58 13.62
CA LYS A 89 1.68 -19.93 13.05
C LYS A 89 1.56 -20.98 14.15
N LYS A 90 2.38 -20.90 15.20
CA LYS A 90 2.33 -21.79 16.37
C LYS A 90 0.94 -21.81 17.01
N LYS A 91 0.30 -20.66 17.21
CA LYS A 91 -1.07 -20.57 17.74
C LYS A 91 -2.08 -21.28 16.83
N LYS A 92 -2.02 -21.05 15.51
CA LYS A 92 -2.92 -21.68 14.54
C LYS A 92 -2.72 -23.19 14.49
N ASP A 93 -1.49 -23.66 14.53
CA ASP A 93 -1.18 -25.09 14.52
C ASP A 93 -1.64 -25.76 15.83
N ALA A 94 -1.42 -25.12 16.98
CA ALA A 94 -1.95 -25.59 18.26
C ALA A 94 -3.48 -25.61 18.29
N TRP A 95 -4.14 -24.60 17.71
CA TRP A 95 -5.59 -24.55 17.60
C TRP A 95 -6.15 -25.64 16.68
N LYS A 96 -5.50 -25.90 15.54
CA LYS A 96 -5.86 -27.01 14.65
C LYS A 96 -5.71 -28.36 15.35
N LYS A 97 -4.59 -28.58 16.05
CA LYS A 97 -4.38 -29.79 16.86
C LYS A 97 -5.43 -29.92 17.95
N TYR A 98 -5.76 -28.83 18.64
CA TYR A 98 -6.82 -28.80 19.64
C TYR A 98 -8.20 -29.14 19.06
N HIS A 99 -8.57 -28.61 17.89
CA HIS A 99 -9.83 -28.97 17.24
C HIS A 99 -9.86 -30.43 16.74
N GLN A 100 -8.74 -30.93 16.21
CA GLN A 100 -8.61 -32.34 15.82
C GLN A 100 -8.73 -33.28 17.03
N LEU A 101 -8.14 -32.91 18.18
CA LEU A 101 -8.24 -33.66 19.44
C LEU A 101 -9.60 -33.46 20.13
N GLY A 102 -10.20 -32.28 20.00
CA GLY A 102 -11.47 -31.87 20.61
C GLY A 102 -12.69 -32.55 19.97
N SER A 103 -12.54 -33.09 18.76
CA SER A 103 -13.53 -34.02 18.17
C SER A 103 -13.57 -35.38 18.88
N ARG A 104 -12.62 -35.67 19.81
CA ARG A 104 -12.46 -36.97 20.49
C ARG A 104 -12.60 -36.99 22.01
N LYS A 105 -13.25 -35.97 22.61
CA LYS A 105 -13.56 -35.80 24.07
C LYS A 105 -12.52 -35.02 24.90
N ASN A 106 -13.04 -34.07 25.68
CA ASN A 106 -12.56 -33.56 26.99
C ASN A 106 -11.08 -33.22 27.18
N LEU A 107 -10.67 -31.96 26.91
CA LEU A 107 -9.42 -31.37 27.45
C LEU A 107 -9.59 -29.94 28.01
N GLY A 108 -10.79 -29.58 28.46
CA GLY A 108 -11.11 -28.27 29.04
C GLY A 108 -10.59 -27.99 30.46
N LYS A 109 -9.70 -28.81 31.03
CA LYS A 109 -9.28 -28.71 32.45
C LYS A 109 -7.81 -28.36 32.70
N LYS A 110 -6.97 -28.15 31.69
CA LYS A 110 -5.51 -27.95 31.90
C LYS A 110 -5.05 -26.48 31.95
N TRP A 111 -5.71 -25.56 31.23
CA TRP A 111 -5.28 -24.15 31.15
C TRP A 111 -5.55 -23.34 32.43
N ARG A 112 -6.45 -23.80 33.32
CA ARG A 112 -6.69 -23.17 34.64
C ARG A 112 -5.60 -23.47 35.68
N ARG A 113 -4.70 -24.43 35.44
CA ARG A 113 -3.60 -24.75 36.39
C ARG A 113 -2.34 -23.92 36.15
N THR A 114 -2.04 -23.56 34.91
CA THR A 114 -0.84 -22.77 34.58
C THR A 114 -0.94 -21.30 35.00
N GLU A 115 -2.15 -20.77 35.13
CA GLU A 115 -2.40 -19.38 35.57
C GLU A 115 -2.27 -19.19 37.09
N LYS A 116 -2.44 -20.26 37.88
CA LYS A 116 -2.19 -20.24 39.34
C LYS A 116 -0.70 -20.30 39.69
N VAL A 117 0.11 -20.98 38.89
CA VAL A 117 1.56 -21.10 39.14
C VAL A 117 2.31 -19.82 38.82
N THR A 118 1.93 -19.11 37.74
CA THR A 118 2.57 -17.84 37.37
C THR A 118 2.16 -16.67 38.26
N LYS A 119 0.93 -16.65 38.81
CA LYS A 119 0.53 -15.67 39.82
C LYS A 119 1.24 -15.85 41.17
N ASN A 120 1.49 -17.09 41.60
CA ASN A 120 2.20 -17.35 42.87
C ASN A 120 3.71 -17.06 42.81
N PHE A 121 4.32 -17.04 41.61
CA PHE A 121 5.73 -16.69 41.45
C PHE A 121 5.97 -15.17 41.46
N SER A 122 4.95 -14.37 41.14
CA SER A 122 5.00 -12.89 41.10
C SER A 122 4.75 -12.20 42.45
N MET A 123 4.41 -12.95 43.51
CA MET A 123 4.08 -12.39 44.84
C MET A 123 5.09 -12.80 45.92
N ARG A 124 6.28 -13.31 45.55
CA ARG A 124 7.32 -13.82 46.47
C ARG A 124 8.72 -13.24 46.24
N THR A 125 8.79 -12.08 45.57
CA THR A 125 9.95 -11.17 45.56
C THR A 125 9.48 -9.84 46.10
#